data_AF-A0A1I7JTW6-F1
#
_entry.id   AF-A0A1I7JTW6-F1
#
_cell.length_a   1.000
_cell.length_b   1.000
_cell.length_c   1.000
_cell.angle_alpha   90.00
_cell.angle_beta   90.00
_cell.angle_gamma   90.00
#
_symmetry.space_group_name_H-M   'P 1'
#
loop_
_entity.id
_entity.type
_entity.pdbx_description
1 polymer ?
#
loop_
_entity_poly.entity_id
_entity_poly.type
_entity_poly.pdbx_seq_one_letter_code
_entity_poly.pdbx_strand_id
1 'polypeptide(L)' 'MSKKRRDNRGRILRYGETQENTGRYRYKYLDAFGEAKYVRSWRLDVNDPVP' A
#
# COMPACT_ATOMS: atom_id res chain seq x y z
N MET A 1 -4.52 13.54 17.25
CA MET A 1 -4.45 12.09 16.95
C MET A 1 -4.46 11.89 15.44
N SER A 2 -3.32 11.61 14.81
CA SER A 2 -3.29 11.32 13.36
C SER A 2 -3.97 9.97 13.13
N LYS A 3 -5.08 9.96 12.39
CA LYS A 3 -5.84 8.73 12.12
C LYS A 3 -4.98 7.84 11.22
N LYS A 4 -4.50 6.72 11.76
CA LYS A 4 -3.72 5.76 10.97
C LYS A 4 -4.56 5.27 9.80
N ARG A 5 -3.96 5.24 8.60
CA ARG A 5 -4.61 4.73 7.40
C ARG A 5 -4.79 3.22 7.52
N ARG A 6 -5.95 2.72 7.09
CA ARG A 6 -6.28 1.30 7.11
C ARG A 6 -6.75 0.83 5.75
N ASP A 7 -6.57 -0.46 5.48
CA ASP A 7 -7.17 -1.13 4.33
C ASP A 7 -8.59 -1.61 4.64
N ASN A 8 -9.27 -2.18 3.64
CA ASN A 8 -10.61 -2.76 3.74
C ASN A 8 -10.67 -3.97 4.68
N ARG A 9 -9.52 -4.54 5.08
CA ARG A 9 -9.41 -5.64 6.05
C ARG A 9 -9.07 -5.15 7.46
N GLY A 10 -9.04 -3.83 7.68
CA GLY A 10 -8.77 -3.20 8.97
C GLY A 10 -7.28 -3.15 9.37
N ARG A 11 -6.37 -3.61 8.51
CA ARG A 11 -4.92 -3.58 8.75
C ARG A 11 -4.41 -2.16 8.66
N ILE A 12 -3.41 -1.83 9.47
CA ILE A 12 -2.77 -0.51 9.45
C ILE A 12 -1.78 -0.47 8.29
N LEU A 13 -1.98 0.47 7.37
CA LEU A 13 -1.07 0.72 6.26
C LEU A 13 0.09 1.60 6.72
N ARG A 14 1.31 1.25 6.31
CA ARG A 14 2.54 2.00 6.57
C ARG A 14 2.63 3.23 5.67
N TYR A 15 3.63 4.07 5.93
CA TYR A 15 3.91 5.22 5.08
C TYR A 15 4.17 4.78 3.64
N GLY A 16 3.59 5.49 2.67
CA GLY A 16 3.65 5.14 1.25
C GLY A 16 2.64 4.07 0.81
N GLU A 17 2.12 3.22 1.70
CA GLU A 17 1.19 2.13 1.36
C GLU A 17 -0.27 2.56 1.30
N THR A 18 -0.93 2.39 0.16
CA THR A 18 -2.33 2.74 -0.07
C THR A 18 -3.08 1.54 -0.66
N GLN A 19 -4.34 1.34 -0.28
CA GLN A 19 -5.22 0.43 -1.02
C GLN A 19 -6.04 1.24 -2.04
N GLU A 20 -6.06 0.78 -3.29
CA GLU A 20 -6.90 1.31 -4.35
C GLU A 20 -8.34 0.78 -4.23
N ASN A 21 -9.31 1.45 -4.86
CA ASN A 21 -10.73 1.05 -4.81
C ASN A 21 -10.97 -0.36 -5.34
N THR A 22 -10.09 -0.87 -6.20
CA THR A 22 -10.10 -2.25 -6.74
C THR A 22 -9.60 -3.30 -5.75
N GLY A 23 -9.11 -2.89 -4.58
CA GLY A 23 -8.52 -3.77 -3.57
C GLY A 23 -7.01 -3.98 -3.71
N ARG A 24 -6.41 -3.57 -4.84
CA ARG A 24 -4.96 -3.64 -5.10
C ARG A 24 -4.20 -2.65 -4.19
N TYR A 25 -3.02 -3.04 -3.75
CA TYR A 25 -2.11 -2.18 -2.98
C TYR A 25 -1.15 -1.42 -3.88
N ARG A 26 -0.84 -0.19 -3.48
CA ARG A 26 0.17 0.67 -4.08
C ARG A 26 1.11 1.21 -3.03
N TYR A 27 2.41 1.05 -3.25
CA TYR A 27 3.46 1.64 -2.42
C TYR A 27 4.15 2.77 -3.18
N LYS A 28 4.09 3.99 -2.65
CA LYS A 28 4.83 5.16 -3.16
C LYS A 28 6.13 5.32 -2.38
N TYR A 29 7.25 5.45 -3.09
CA TYR A 29 8.54 5.81 -2.53
C TYR A 29 9.25 6.83 -3.41
N LEU A 30 10.27 7.49 -2.84
CA LEU A 30 11.23 8.28 -3.59
C LEU A 30 12.45 7.40 -3.85
N ASP A 31 12.91 7.36 -5.09
CA ASP A 31 14.16 6.68 -5.40
C ASP A 31 15.38 7.51 -4.95
N ALA A 32 16.58 7.01 -5.24
CA ALA A 32 17.83 7.67 -4.87
C ALA A 32 18.01 9.06 -5.50
N PHE A 33 17.25 9.38 -6.55
CA PHE A 33 17.27 10.66 -7.25
C PHE A 33 16.13 11.59 -6.79
N GLY A 34 15.31 11.15 -5.83
CA GLY A 34 14.15 11.91 -5.35
C GLY A 34 12.93 11.79 -6.27
N GLU A 35 12.93 10.88 -7.25
CA GLU A 35 11.79 10.69 -8.13
C GLU A 35 10.74 9.78 -7.48
N ALA A 36 9.47 10.14 -7.61
CA ALA A 36 8.37 9.33 -7.10
C ALA A 36 8.17 8.06 -7.94
N LYS A 37 8.39 6.90 -7.34
CA LYS A 37 8.11 5.58 -7.92
C LYS A 37 6.94 4.92 -7.21
N TYR A 38 6.28 4.01 -7.92
CA TYR A 38 5.10 3.30 -7.46
C TYR A 38 5.21 1.80 -7.72
N VAL A 39 5.14 0.99 -6.67
CA VAL A 39 5.00 -0.47 -6.77
C VAL A 39 3.54 -0.84 -6.56
N ARG A 40 3.04 -1.82 -7.31
CA ARG A 40 1.67 -2.30 -7.21
C ARG A 40 1.67 -3.80 -6.91
N SER A 41 0.77 -4.23 -6.03
CA SER A 41 0.63 -5.64 -5.65
C SER A 41 -0.83 -5.95 -5.31
N TRP A 42 -1.30 -7.14 -5.65
CA TRP A 42 -2.61 -7.63 -5.20
C TRP A 42 -2.62 -8.04 -3.72
N ARG A 43 -1.43 -8.29 -3.18
CA ARG A 43 -1.22 -8.74 -1.81
C ARG A 43 -0.43 -7.71 -1.01
N LEU A 44 -0.81 -7.49 0.24
CA LEU A 44 0.00 -6.73 1.20
C LEU A 44 0.92 -7.66 1.99
N ASP A 45 0.41 -8.85 2.32
CA ASP A 45 1.17 -9.93 2.97
C ASP A 45 1.34 -11.12 2.03
N VAL A 46 2.41 -11.90 2.20
CA VAL A 46 2.67 -13.09 1.37
C VAL A 46 1.53 -14.11 1.42
N ASN A 47 0.80 -14.16 2.54
CA ASN A 47 -0.33 -15.07 2.78
C ASN A 47 -1.67 -14.55 2.24
N ASP A 48 -1.73 -13.34 1.68
CA ASP A 48 -2.97 -12.84 1.09
C ASP A 48 -3.31 -13.61 -0.21
N PRO A 49 -4.57 -14.03 -0.40
CA PRO A 49 -5.01 -14.64 -1.66
C PRO A 49 -4.89 -13.63 -2.80
N VAL A 50 -4.35 -14.07 -3.93
CA VAL A 50 -4.32 -13.30 -5.19
C VAL A 50 -5.55 -13.67 -6.03
N PRO A 51 -6.13 -12.72 -6.78
CA PRO A 51 -7.18 -13.02 -7.75
C PRO A 51 -6.68 -13.93 -8.87
#